data_AF-A0A8S1V3N7-F1
#
_entry.id   AF-A0A8S1V3N7-F1
#
_cell.length_a   1.000
_cell.length_b   1.000
_cell.length_c   1.000
_cell.angle_alpha   90.00
_cell.angle_beta   90.00
_cell.angle_gamma   90.00
#
_symmetry.space_group_name_H-M   'P 1'
#
loop_
_entity.id
_entity.type
_entity.pdbx_description
1 polymer ?
#
loop_
_entity_poly.entity_id
_entity_poly.type
_entity_poly.pdbx_seq_one_letter_code
_entity_poly.pdbx_strand_id
1 'polypeptide(L)'
;MVFLRINKQAYYKTILGGCASIGVMAIMMTIFITNFITFIQKEQLKVITISEYDDKVDQIAFNNSNFLFAVQIEQDNFIENPYFNITLNQKVYSRSQQGDLQKRTESIELVPCTLDRFNQIFAENNVNFHQQFQQLELQNFLCPSY
;
A
#
# COMPACT_ATOMS: atom_id res chain seq x y z
N MET A 1 -39.05 -14.23 -70.98
CA MET A 1 -37.62 -14.49 -70.67
C MET A 1 -37.07 -13.25 -69.97
N VAL A 2 -36.87 -13.32 -68.65
CA VAL A 2 -36.21 -12.25 -67.89
C VAL A 2 -34.88 -12.82 -67.42
N PHE A 3 -33.77 -12.29 -67.94
CA PHE A 3 -32.43 -12.64 -67.52
C PHE A 3 -32.13 -11.94 -66.19
N LEU A 4 -32.19 -12.70 -65.09
CA LEU A 4 -31.76 -12.27 -63.77
C LEU A 4 -30.24 -12.30 -63.71
N ARG A 5 -29.61 -11.14 -63.95
CA ARG A 5 -28.15 -10.95 -63.79
C ARG A 5 -27.85 -10.86 -62.30
N ILE A 6 -27.75 -12.00 -61.63
CA ILE A 6 -27.28 -12.07 -60.23
C ILE A 6 -25.80 -11.66 -60.24
N ASN A 7 -25.55 -10.41 -59.81
CA ASN A 7 -24.23 -9.94 -59.45
C ASN A 7 -23.83 -10.66 -58.15
N LYS A 8 -23.26 -11.86 -58.28
CA LYS A 8 -22.59 -12.54 -57.17
C LYS A 8 -21.41 -11.68 -56.76
N GLN A 9 -21.64 -10.70 -55.88
CA GLN A 9 -20.57 -10.16 -55.07
C GLN A 9 -20.09 -11.32 -54.23
N ALA A 10 -19.02 -11.96 -54.70
CA ALA A 10 -18.31 -12.95 -53.94
C ALA A 10 -17.96 -12.26 -52.63
N TYR A 11 -18.64 -12.64 -51.54
CA TYR A 11 -18.15 -12.38 -50.20
C TYR A 11 -16.79 -13.04 -50.15
N TYR A 12 -15.74 -12.26 -50.38
CA TYR A 12 -14.36 -12.67 -50.20
C TYR A 12 -14.18 -12.90 -48.70
N LYS A 13 -14.63 -14.05 -48.19
CA LYS A 13 -14.03 -14.68 -47.01
C LYS A 13 -12.65 -15.13 -47.46
N THR A 14 -11.72 -14.20 -47.52
CA THR A 14 -10.31 -14.51 -47.75
C THR A 14 -9.81 -15.29 -46.55
N ILE A 15 -9.34 -16.52 -46.79
CA ILE A 15 -8.65 -17.36 -45.80
C ILE A 15 -7.52 -16.55 -45.12
N LEU A 16 -6.93 -15.62 -45.86
CA LEU A 16 -5.91 -14.67 -45.40
C LEU A 16 -6.39 -13.74 -44.26
N GLY A 17 -7.65 -13.30 -44.27
CA GLY A 17 -8.23 -12.48 -43.19
C GLY A 17 -8.50 -13.29 -41.92
N GLY A 18 -8.80 -14.58 -42.06
CA GLY A 18 -8.98 -15.50 -40.92
C GLY A 18 -7.67 -15.80 -40.19
N CYS A 19 -6.57 -15.98 -40.94
CA CYS A 19 -5.25 -16.15 -40.32
C CYS A 19 -4.80 -14.88 -39.58
N ALA A 20 -5.09 -13.70 -40.13
CA ALA A 20 -4.77 -12.43 -39.49
C ALA A 20 -5.54 -12.23 -38.17
N SER A 21 -6.84 -12.55 -38.13
CA SER A 21 -7.64 -12.40 -36.90
C SER A 21 -7.23 -13.40 -35.80
N ILE A 22 -6.89 -14.63 -36.17
CA ILE A 22 -6.36 -15.63 -35.22
C ILE A 22 -5.02 -15.17 -34.64
N GLY A 23 -4.16 -14.57 -35.46
CA GLY A 23 -2.88 -14.01 -35.01
C GLY A 23 -3.06 -12.92 -33.96
N VAL A 24 -3.98 -11.97 -34.20
CA VAL A 24 -4.26 -10.88 -33.24
C VAL A 24 -4.86 -11.42 -31.94
N MET A 25 -5.76 -12.40 -32.02
CA MET A 25 -6.36 -13.06 -30.85
C MET A 25 -5.30 -13.74 -29.97
N ALA A 26 -4.33 -14.44 -30.58
CA ALA A 26 -3.26 -15.12 -29.86
C ALA A 26 -2.31 -14.14 -29.15
N ILE A 27 -2.00 -13.01 -29.78
CA ILE A 27 -1.18 -11.95 -29.17
C ILE A 27 -1.88 -11.37 -27.94
N MET A 28 -3.18 -11.07 -28.05
CA MET A 28 -3.96 -10.53 -26.93
C MET A 28 -4.04 -11.50 -25.75
N MET A 29 -4.26 -12.79 -26.01
CA MET A 29 -4.26 -13.81 -24.95
C MET A 29 -2.91 -13.90 -24.23
N THR A 30 -1.81 -13.83 -24.99
CA THR A 30 -0.46 -13.89 -24.40
C THR A 30 -0.21 -12.71 -23.46
N ILE A 31 -0.60 -11.50 -23.86
CA ILE A 31 -0.49 -10.29 -23.01
C ILE A 31 -1.33 -10.44 -21.73
N PHE A 32 -2.52 -11.04 -21.83
CA PHE A 32 -3.38 -11.22 -20.67
C PHE A 32 -2.78 -12.21 -19.66
N ILE A 33 -2.25 -13.34 -20.14
CA ILE A 33 -1.64 -14.37 -19.30
C ILE A 33 -0.37 -13.82 -18.63
N THR A 34 0.46 -13.05 -19.33
CA THR A 34 1.68 -12.46 -18.73
C THR A 34 1.34 -11.46 -17.63
N ASN A 35 0.34 -10.61 -17.85
CA ASN A 35 -0.14 -9.67 -16.81
C ASN A 35 -0.73 -10.41 -15.61
N PHE A 36 -1.50 -11.48 -15.84
CA PHE A 36 -2.09 -12.29 -14.79
C PHE A 36 -1.03 -13.04 -13.95
N ILE A 37 -0.04 -13.65 -14.60
CA ILE A 37 1.10 -14.27 -13.91
C ILE A 37 1.89 -13.23 -13.13
N THR A 38 2.10 -12.04 -13.69
CA THR A 38 2.79 -10.94 -13.01
C THR A 38 2.00 -10.47 -11.79
N PHE A 39 0.67 -10.46 -11.84
CA PHE A 39 -0.18 -10.13 -10.71
C PHE A 39 -0.04 -11.17 -9.58
N ILE A 40 -0.15 -12.47 -9.91
CA ILE A 40 0.04 -13.57 -8.95
C ILE A 40 1.45 -13.56 -8.34
N GLN A 41 2.48 -13.31 -9.14
CA GLN A 41 3.86 -13.24 -8.66
C GLN A 41 4.12 -12.00 -7.78
N LYS A 42 3.36 -10.92 -7.98
CA LYS A 42 3.44 -9.69 -7.16
C LYS A 42 2.62 -9.77 -5.85
N GLU A 43 1.84 -10.82 -5.63
CA GLU A 43 1.23 -11.12 -4.32
C GLU A 43 2.27 -11.61 -3.28
N GLN A 44 3.54 -11.71 -3.64
CA GLN A 44 4.60 -11.77 -2.64
C GLN A 44 4.72 -10.38 -2.02
N LEU A 45 3.98 -10.17 -0.91
CA LEU A 45 4.20 -9.08 0.03
C LEU A 45 5.70 -9.04 0.35
N LYS A 46 6.45 -8.25 -0.42
CA LYS A 46 7.86 -8.04 -0.24
C LYS A 46 7.99 -7.20 1.02
N VAL A 47 8.03 -7.85 2.17
CA VAL A 47 8.44 -7.24 3.43
C VAL A 47 9.92 -6.91 3.26
N ILE A 48 10.20 -5.74 2.68
CA ILE A 48 11.55 -5.20 2.62
C ILE A 48 11.91 -4.87 4.05
N THR A 49 12.58 -5.82 4.72
CA THR A 49 13.21 -5.55 6.01
C THR A 49 14.51 -4.83 5.68
N ILE A 50 14.46 -3.50 5.65
CA ILE A 50 15.67 -2.69 5.49
C ILE A 50 16.42 -2.78 6.82
N SER A 51 17.41 -3.66 6.89
CA SER A 51 18.38 -3.68 8.00
C SER A 51 19.58 -2.84 7.58
N GLU A 52 19.43 -1.52 7.53
CA GLU A 52 20.60 -0.65 7.54
C GLU A 52 21.22 -0.76 8.93
N TYR A 53 22.39 -1.38 8.99
CA TYR A 53 23.16 -1.53 10.22
C TYR A 53 23.95 -0.24 10.41
N ASP A 54 23.41 0.68 11.19
CA ASP A 54 24.15 1.83 11.70
C ASP A 54 24.79 1.44 13.04
N ASP A 55 26.10 1.68 13.19
CA ASP A 55 26.82 1.44 14.45
C ASP A 55 26.31 2.34 15.58
N LYS A 56 25.56 3.41 15.24
CA LYS A 56 24.78 4.23 16.17
C LYS A 56 23.32 4.30 15.71
N VAL A 57 22.56 3.25 15.99
CA VAL A 57 21.10 3.37 15.95
C VAL A 57 20.68 4.31 17.07
N ASP A 58 20.37 5.57 16.74
CA ASP A 58 19.62 6.43 17.64
C ASP A 58 18.33 5.69 17.98
N GLN A 59 18.11 5.42 19.27
CA GLN A 59 16.89 4.80 19.72
C GLN A 59 15.75 5.76 19.37
N ILE A 60 14.96 5.41 18.35
CA ILE A 60 13.70 6.11 18.07
C ILE A 60 12.80 5.83 19.27
N ALA A 61 12.84 6.73 20.24
CA ALA A 61 11.90 6.76 21.33
C ALA A 61 10.58 7.26 20.76
N PHE A 62 9.58 6.38 20.71
CA PHE A 62 8.20 6.81 20.49
C PHE A 62 7.80 7.62 21.72
N ASN A 63 8.00 8.93 21.64
CA ASN A 63 7.50 9.88 22.61
C ASN A 63 6.61 10.89 21.90
N ASN A 64 5.58 11.37 22.60
CA ASN A 64 4.68 12.41 22.15
C ASN A 64 5.37 13.71 21.66
N SER A 65 6.67 13.88 21.92
CA SER A 65 7.43 15.10 21.60
C SER A 65 8.26 15.00 20.32
N ASN A 66 8.79 13.81 19.97
CA ASN A 66 9.78 13.69 18.89
C ASN A 66 9.29 12.82 17.73
N PHE A 67 8.29 11.95 17.93
CA PHE A 67 7.87 11.03 16.87
C PHE A 67 6.38 10.65 16.94
N LEU A 68 5.64 10.98 15.88
CA LEU A 68 4.25 10.62 15.69
C LEU A 68 4.00 10.21 14.25
N PHE A 69 3.22 9.16 14.08
CA PHE A 69 2.78 8.68 12.77
C PHE A 69 1.29 8.33 12.83
N ALA A 70 0.66 8.39 11.67
CA ALA A 70 -0.76 8.13 11.47
C ALA A 70 -0.94 6.91 10.58
N VAL A 71 -1.86 6.03 10.94
CA VAL A 71 -2.18 4.81 10.19
C VAL A 71 -3.68 4.72 9.97
N GLN A 72 -4.07 4.40 8.74
CA GLN A 72 -5.44 4.10 8.37
C GLN A 72 -5.43 2.92 7.39
N ILE A 73 -6.48 2.10 7.44
CA ILE A 73 -6.81 1.17 6.35
C ILE A 73 -7.85 1.87 5.49
N GLU A 74 -7.66 1.83 4.17
CA GLU A 74 -8.58 2.43 3.21
C GLU A 74 -9.95 1.74 3.30
N GLN A 75 -10.88 2.38 4.01
CA GLN A 75 -12.26 1.96 4.21
C GLN A 75 -13.12 3.14 4.71
N ASP A 76 -14.43 3.05 4.48
CA ASP A 76 -15.39 3.98 5.05
C ASP A 76 -15.50 3.77 6.57
N ASN A 77 -15.57 4.85 7.34
CA ASN A 77 -15.72 4.84 8.81
C ASN A 77 -14.68 3.98 9.54
N PHE A 78 -13.41 4.10 9.15
CA PHE A 78 -12.30 3.30 9.69
C PHE A 78 -12.23 3.28 11.23
N ILE A 79 -12.47 4.42 11.87
CA ILE A 79 -12.39 4.59 13.32
C ILE A 79 -13.59 3.94 14.05
N GLU A 80 -14.78 4.02 13.47
CA GLU A 80 -16.01 3.56 14.13
C GLU A 80 -16.31 2.08 13.88
N ASN A 81 -15.99 1.57 12.68
CA ASN A 81 -16.28 0.19 12.29
C ASN A 81 -15.14 -0.42 11.46
N PRO A 82 -14.02 -0.79 12.12
CA PRO A 82 -12.89 -1.31 11.39
C PRO A 82 -13.09 -2.74 10.88
N TYR A 83 -12.78 -3.00 9.60
CA TYR A 83 -12.74 -4.38 9.07
C TYR A 83 -11.62 -5.23 9.70
N PHE A 84 -10.55 -4.59 10.21
CA PHE A 84 -9.40 -5.27 10.81
C PHE A 84 -8.94 -4.57 12.08
N ASN A 85 -8.51 -5.36 13.07
CA ASN A 85 -7.88 -4.84 14.28
C ASN A 85 -6.38 -4.61 14.02
N ILE A 86 -5.93 -3.36 14.20
CA ILE A 86 -4.52 -2.99 14.11
C ILE A 86 -3.91 -3.04 15.50
N THR A 87 -2.75 -3.70 15.64
CA THR A 87 -1.97 -3.72 16.89
C THR A 87 -0.55 -3.26 16.61
N LEU A 88 -0.02 -2.40 17.48
CA LEU A 88 1.34 -1.90 17.40
C LEU A 88 2.17 -2.53 18.52
N ASN A 89 3.27 -3.16 18.16
CA ASN A 89 4.21 -3.74 19.12
C ASN A 89 5.62 -3.20 18.83
N GLN A 90 6.22 -2.55 19.82
CA GLN A 90 7.61 -2.14 19.78
C GLN A 90 8.49 -3.25 20.35
N LYS A 91 9.56 -3.61 19.63
CA LYS A 91 10.52 -4.63 20.06
C LYS A 91 11.91 -4.02 20.19
N VAL A 92 12.47 -4.07 21.40
CA VAL A 92 13.82 -3.61 21.70
C VAL A 92 14.71 -4.81 21.97
N TYR A 93 15.83 -4.87 21.25
CA TYR A 93 16.85 -5.91 21.38
C TYR A 93 18.10 -5.28 21.95
N SER A 94 18.53 -5.71 23.13
CA SER A 94 19.80 -5.29 23.72
C SER A 94 20.65 -6.51 24.06
N ARG A 95 21.97 -6.38 23.95
CA ARG A 95 22.91 -7.41 24.42
C ARG A 95 23.38 -7.01 25.81
N SER A 96 23.26 -7.93 26.76
CA SER A 96 23.86 -7.80 28.09
C SER A 96 25.39 -7.80 27.96
N GLN A 97 26.09 -7.21 28.94
CA GLN A 97 27.55 -7.26 29.03
C GLN A 97 28.09 -8.71 29.12
N GLN A 98 27.24 -9.65 29.51
CA GLN A 98 27.54 -11.09 29.58
C GLN A 98 27.30 -11.84 28.25
N GLY A 99 26.86 -11.14 27.20
CA GLY A 99 26.64 -11.71 25.86
C GLY A 99 25.21 -12.19 25.58
N ASP A 100 24.35 -12.27 26.59
CA ASP A 100 22.95 -12.67 26.42
C ASP A 100 22.11 -11.62 25.68
N LEU A 101 21.23 -12.08 24.80
CA LEU A 101 20.29 -11.22 24.07
C LEU A 101 19.01 -11.01 24.89
N GLN A 102 18.82 -9.80 25.40
CA GLN A 102 17.58 -9.38 26.04
C GLN A 102 16.60 -8.85 24.98
N LYS A 103 15.37 -9.34 25.03
CA LYS A 103 14.28 -8.94 24.14
C LYS A 103 13.17 -8.34 24.99
N ARG A 104 12.80 -7.08 24.73
CA ARG A 104 11.62 -6.44 25.32
C ARG A 104 10.59 -6.21 24.24
N THR A 105 9.34 -6.57 24.50
CA THR A 105 8.21 -6.28 23.61
C THR A 105 7.21 -5.45 24.40
N GLU A 106 6.88 -4.28 23.90
CA GLU A 106 5.91 -3.36 24.48
C GLU A 106 4.76 -3.18 23.49
N SER A 107 3.54 -3.44 23.95
CA SER A 107 2.35 -3.19 23.15
C SER A 107 1.97 -1.72 23.30
N ILE A 108 1.77 -1.04 22.18
CA ILE A 108 1.36 0.36 22.14
C ILE A 108 -0.07 0.42 21.63
N GLU A 109 -0.93 1.09 22.38
CA GLU A 109 -2.31 1.31 21.96
C GLU A 109 -2.37 2.38 20.88
N LEU A 110 -3.31 2.20 19.96
CA LEU A 110 -3.58 3.13 18.87
C LEU A 110 -4.87 3.88 19.20
N VAL A 111 -4.81 5.21 19.17
CA VAL A 111 -5.92 6.12 19.48
C VAL A 111 -6.18 7.04 18.29
N PRO A 112 -7.40 7.59 18.14
CA PRO A 112 -7.67 8.58 17.10
C PRO A 112 -6.68 9.76 17.16
N CYS A 113 -6.16 10.14 16.00
CA CYS A 113 -5.23 11.24 15.87
C CYS A 113 -5.91 12.58 16.18
N THR A 114 -5.26 13.44 16.97
CA THR A 114 -5.77 14.77 17.33
C THR A 114 -4.80 15.86 16.90
N LEU A 115 -5.33 17.02 16.54
CA LEU A 115 -4.52 18.17 16.09
C LEU A 115 -3.52 18.62 17.18
N ASP A 116 -3.92 18.58 18.45
CA ASP A 116 -3.08 19.02 19.57
C ASP A 116 -1.75 18.27 19.65
N ARG A 117 -1.77 16.96 19.34
CA ARG A 117 -0.57 16.12 19.39
C ARG A 117 0.40 16.43 18.25
N PHE A 118 -0.11 16.68 17.06
CA PHE A 118 0.73 17.15 15.95
C PHE A 118 1.29 18.55 16.23
N ASN A 119 0.48 19.44 16.79
CA ASN A 119 0.94 20.77 17.16
C ASN A 119 2.06 20.73 18.20
N GLN A 120 2.05 19.80 19.16
CA GLN A 120 3.14 19.65 20.14
C GLN A 120 4.48 19.33 19.47
N ILE A 121 4.50 18.48 18.45
CA ILE A 121 5.71 18.06 17.75
C ILE A 121 6.22 19.15 16.79
N PHE A 122 5.29 19.83 16.09
CA PHE A 122 5.65 20.85 15.11
C PHE A 122 5.78 22.27 15.68
N ALA A 123 5.36 22.48 16.93
CA ALA A 123 5.52 23.77 17.64
C ALA A 123 6.99 24.19 17.74
N GLU A 124 7.90 23.25 17.96
CA GLU A 124 9.35 23.55 18.03
C GLU A 124 9.90 24.11 16.71
N ASN A 125 9.26 23.77 15.59
CA ASN A 125 9.68 24.19 14.25
C ASN A 125 8.87 25.38 13.70
N ASN A 126 7.98 26.01 14.50
CA ASN A 126 7.09 27.09 14.07
C ASN A 126 6.22 26.75 12.83
N VAL A 127 5.96 25.46 12.59
CA VAL A 127 5.11 25.03 11.47
C VAL A 127 3.68 24.88 11.94
N ASN A 128 2.76 25.63 11.31
CA ASN A 128 1.34 25.48 11.57
C ASN A 128 0.81 24.24 10.84
N PHE A 129 0.59 23.15 11.58
CA PHE A 129 0.15 21.86 11.03
C PHE A 129 -1.37 21.77 10.80
N HIS A 130 -2.13 22.81 11.16
CA HIS A 130 -3.59 22.81 11.03
C HIS A 130 -4.07 22.61 9.60
N GLN A 131 -3.39 23.22 8.62
CA GLN A 131 -3.79 23.12 7.21
C GLN A 131 -3.60 21.69 6.68
N GLN A 132 -2.47 21.07 6.98
CA GLN A 132 -2.12 19.73 6.56
C GLN A 132 -3.03 18.70 7.24
N PHE A 133 -3.33 18.91 8.53
CA PHE A 133 -4.22 18.04 9.28
C PHE A 133 -5.62 17.96 8.64
N GLN A 134 -6.17 19.10 8.22
CA GLN A 134 -7.46 19.15 7.55
C GLN A 134 -7.40 18.62 6.12
N GLN A 135 -6.35 18.94 5.35
CA GLN A 135 -6.18 18.48 3.98
C GLN A 135 -6.04 16.96 3.86
N LEU A 136 -5.39 16.34 4.85
CA LEU A 136 -5.14 14.90 4.88
C LEU A 136 -6.20 14.13 5.68
N GLU A 137 -7.21 14.83 6.20
CA GLU A 137 -8.28 14.27 7.03
C GLU A 137 -7.75 13.37 8.16
N LEU A 138 -6.67 13.79 8.82
CA LEU A 138 -5.96 12.97 9.80
C LEU A 138 -6.80 12.58 11.01
N GLN A 139 -7.95 13.24 11.24
CA GLN A 139 -8.94 12.81 12.22
C GLN A 139 -9.46 11.37 12.00
N ASN A 140 -9.37 10.87 10.76
CA ASN A 140 -9.81 9.52 10.39
C ASN A 140 -8.70 8.47 10.56
N PHE A 141 -7.55 8.84 11.13
CA PHE A 141 -6.39 7.98 11.31
C PHE A 141 -6.17 7.63 12.78
N LEU A 142 -5.45 6.54 13.01
CA LEU A 142 -4.98 6.10 14.31
C LEU A 142 -3.50 6.47 14.52
N CYS A 143 -3.20 6.95 15.71
CA CYS A 143 -1.89 7.38 16.17
C CYS A 143 -1.49 6.58 17.42
N PRO A 144 -0.20 6.27 17.64
CA PRO A 144 0.29 5.66 18.90
C PRO A 144 -0.10 6.48 20.13
N SER A 145 -0.33 5.88 21.30
CA SER A 145 -0.75 6.59 22.51
C SER A 145 0.38 7.27 23.32
N TYR A 146 1.65 7.04 22.97
CA TYR A 146 2.86 7.51 23.69
C TYR A 146 3.36 8.89 23.28
#